data_AF-A0A2V5Z4V3-F1
#
_entry.id   AF-A0A2V5Z4V3-F1
#
_cell.length_a   1.000
_cell.length_b   1.000
_cell.length_c   1.000
_cell.angle_alpha   90.00
_cell.angle_beta   90.00
_cell.angle_gamma   90.00
#
_symmetry.space_group_name_H-M   'P 1'
#
loop_
_entity.id
_entity.type
_entity.pdbx_description
1 polymer ?
#
loop_
_entity_poly.entity_id
_entity_poly.type
_entity_poly.pdbx_seq_one_letter_code
_entity_poly.pdbx_strand_id
1 'polypeptide(L)' 'MSKHGKRALVTGGAGLIGSHVTDLLVGEGWKVRVLDNLEPNTHKRG' A
#
# COMPACT_ATOMS: atom_id res chain seq x y z
N MET A 1 -17.95 7.46 -20.79
CA MET A 1 -16.62 7.52 -20.14
C MET A 1 -16.64 6.58 -18.94
N SER A 2 -15.83 5.51 -18.93
CA SER A 2 -15.80 4.55 -17.82
C SER A 2 -15.35 5.26 -16.53
N LYS A 3 -16.26 5.42 -15.58
CA LYS A 3 -16.13 6.30 -14.42
C LYS A 3 -15.44 5.63 -13.22
N HIS A 4 -14.41 4.84 -13.49
CA HIS A 4 -13.67 4.14 -12.44
C HIS A 4 -12.26 4.70 -12.39
N GLY A 5 -12.03 5.70 -11.52
CA GLY A 5 -10.68 6.18 -11.21
C GLY A 5 -9.79 5.01 -10.76
N LYS A 6 -8.47 5.12 -10.97
CA LYS A 6 -7.52 4.03 -10.68
C LYS A 6 -7.63 3.57 -9.23
N ARG A 7 -7.73 2.25 -8.98
CA ARG A 7 -7.86 1.65 -7.64
C ARG A 7 -6.85 0.53 -7.45
N ALA A 8 -6.28 0.45 -6.25
CA ALA A 8 -5.33 -0.60 -5.87
C ALA A 8 -5.70 -1.20 -4.50
N LEU A 9 -5.49 -2.51 -4.35
CA LEU A 9 -5.45 -3.19 -3.06
C LEU A 9 -3.98 -3.52 -2.77
N VAL A 10 -3.44 -3.01 -1.66
CA VAL A 10 -2.08 -3.31 -1.21
C VAL A 10 -2.17 -4.21 0.00
N THR A 11 -1.66 -5.43 -0.12
CA THR A 11 -1.48 -6.35 1.01
C THR A 11 -0.13 -6.11 1.67
N GLY A 12 -0.05 -6.07 3.00
CA GLY A 12 1.21 -5.78 3.71
C GLY A 12 1.63 -4.30 3.61
N GLY A 13 0.67 -3.39 3.39
CA GLY A 13 0.93 -1.97 3.14
C GLY A 13 1.50 -1.18 4.34
N ALA A 14 1.51 -1.75 5.54
CA ALA A 14 2.19 -1.19 6.71
C ALA A 14 3.63 -1.71 6.89
N GLY A 15 4.04 -2.72 6.11
CA GLY A 15 5.41 -3.22 6.08
C GLY A 15 6.36 -2.37 5.24
N LEU A 16 7.66 -2.69 5.27
CA LEU A 16 8.73 -1.91 4.61
C LEU A 16 8.44 -1.59 3.14
N ILE A 17 8.27 -2.60 2.30
CA ILE A 17 8.05 -2.39 0.86
C ILE A 17 6.63 -1.88 0.60
N GLY A 18 5.65 -2.44 1.32
CA GLY A 18 4.24 -2.11 1.13
C GLY A 18 3.90 -0.65 1.43
N SER A 19 4.58 -0.04 2.41
CA SER A 19 4.39 1.38 2.74
C SER A 19 4.84 2.28 1.60
N HIS A 20 6.03 2.03 1.02
CA HIS A 20 6.55 2.80 -0.10
C HIS A 20 5.69 2.65 -1.37
N VAL A 21 5.18 1.44 -1.63
CA VAL A 21 4.24 1.19 -2.74
C VAL A 21 2.93 1.95 -2.50
N THR A 22 2.41 1.96 -1.26
CA THR A 22 1.20 2.70 -0.90
C THR A 22 1.39 4.20 -1.13
N ASP A 23 2.51 4.76 -0.66
CA ASP A 23 2.83 6.18 -0.80
C ASP A 23 2.95 6.59 -2.27
N LEU A 24 3.62 5.77 -3.10
CA LEU A 24 3.75 6.01 -4.54
C LEU A 24 2.37 6.04 -5.22
N LEU A 25 1.53 5.02 -4.96
CA LEU A 25 0.21 4.91 -5.59
C LEU A 25 -0.70 6.08 -5.18
N VAL A 26 -0.65 6.50 -3.92
CA VAL A 26 -1.36 7.70 -3.44
C VAL A 26 -0.84 8.94 -4.16
N GLY A 27 0.48 9.10 -4.29
CA GLY A 27 1.11 10.21 -5.02
C GLY A 27 0.71 10.28 -6.50
N GLU A 28 0.45 9.13 -7.12
CA GLU A 28 -0.06 9.03 -8.49
C GLU A 28 -1.59 9.22 -8.63
N GLY A 29 -2.30 9.49 -7.52
CA GLY A 29 -3.75 9.75 -7.52
C GLY A 29 -4.62 8.49 -7.53
N TRP A 30 -4.08 7.34 -7.13
CA TRP A 30 -4.87 6.12 -6.99
C TRP A 30 -5.72 6.15 -5.72
N LYS A 31 -6.92 5.56 -5.78
CA LYS A 31 -7.69 5.21 -4.58
C LYS A 31 -7.19 3.88 -4.04
N VAL A 32 -6.33 3.94 -3.03
CA VAL A 32 -5.69 2.76 -2.43
C VAL A 32 -6.51 2.23 -1.25
N ARG A 33 -6.60 0.91 -1.14
CA ARG A 33 -7.06 0.20 0.07
C ARG A 33 -5.91 -0.69 0.56
N VAL A 34 -5.60 -0.63 1.85
CA VAL A 34 -4.57 -1.47 2.47
C VAL A 34 -5.24 -2.62 3.24
N LEU A 35 -4.69 -3.83 3.12
CA LEU A 35 -4.99 -4.98 3.96
C LEU A 35 -3.68 -5.45 4.61
N ASP A 36 -3.60 -5.41 5.93
CA ASP A 36 -2.39 -5.75 6.66
C ASP A 36 -2.75 -6.55 7.93
N ASN A 37 -1.89 -7.50 8.30
CA ASN A 37 -2.05 -8.26 9.55
C ASN A 37 -1.40 -7.56 10.76
N LEU A 38 -0.66 -6.46 10.52
CA LEU A 38 0.08 -5.66 11.49
C LEU A 38 1.07 -6.49 12.31
N GLU A 39 1.62 -7.55 11.72
CA GLU A 39 2.66 -8.32 12.39
C GLU A 39 3.94 -7.50 12.58
N PRO A 40 4.67 -7.71 13.68
CA PRO A 40 5.93 -7.02 13.90
C PRO A 40 6.93 -7.28 12.77
N ASN A 41 7.72 -6.27 12.42
CA ASN A 41 8.82 -6.44 11.46
C ASN A 41 9.71 -7.62 11.87
N THR A 42 9.85 -8.58 10.98
CA THR A 42 10.74 -9.74 11.11
C THR A 42 12.21 -9.32 11.14
N HIS A 43 12.56 -8.24 10.44
CA HIS A 43 13.89 -7.64 10.42
C HIS A 43 13.88 -6.31 11.17
N LYS A 44 14.13 -6.34 12.48
CA LYS A 44 14.15 -5.13 13.35
C LYS A 44 15.40 -4.27 13.19
N ARG A 45 16.45 -4.82 12.59
CA ARG A 45 17.72 -4.16 12.28
C ARG A 45 18.01 -4.57 10.85
N GLY A 46 17.73 -3.69 9.89
CA GLY A 46 18.09 -3.92 8.49
C GLY A 46 19.57 -4.23 8.36
#